data_AF-A0A7Y9N1C9-F1
#
_entry.id   AF-A0A7Y9N1C9-F1
#
_cell.length_a   1.000
_cell.length_b   1.000
_cell.length_c   1.000
_cell.angle_alpha   90.00
_cell.angle_beta   90.00
_cell.angle_gamma   90.00
#
_symmetry.space_group_name_H-M   'P 1'
#
loop_
_entity.id
_entity.type
_entity.pdbx_description
1 polymer ?
#
loop_
_entity_poly.entity_id
_entity_poly.type
_entity_poly.pdbx_seq_one_letter_code
_entity_poly.pdbx_strand_id
1 'polypeptide(L)'
;MSDHANVGYLTWEEFDRFQKAVHNSQKVVPWFRVAGYIKGGVEEVRAPSSNHPVGIPPTWLAAEEITRLSRELRYWANLEDIANDDIGAMTARDFTREVETAMARWPIEDKPRKVRHVRCQGCAGETIRYTPPVGIWQPVKIACTECARTYTEDEFKTLVELVNAEIKRTEEAIGRTRRLGAA
;
A
#
# COMPACT_ATOMS: atom_id res chain seq x y z
N MET A 1 -16.53 -31.02 15.09
CA MET A 1 -15.28 -30.28 15.36
C MET A 1 -14.68 -29.88 14.02
N SER A 2 -14.10 -28.69 13.94
CA SER A 2 -14.01 -27.79 12.79
C SER A 2 -13.14 -28.25 11.61
N ASP A 3 -13.70 -29.01 10.66
CA ASP A 3 -12.96 -29.56 9.50
C ASP A 3 -12.99 -28.70 8.21
N HIS A 4 -13.41 -27.43 8.30
CA HIS A 4 -13.58 -26.58 7.11
C HIS A 4 -12.85 -25.22 7.16
N ALA A 5 -11.92 -25.01 8.11
CA ALA A 5 -11.24 -23.72 8.26
C ALA A 5 -9.95 -23.56 7.44
N ASN A 6 -9.36 -24.66 6.97
CA ASN A 6 -8.03 -24.68 6.37
C ASN A 6 -8.05 -25.32 4.97
N VAL A 7 -7.14 -24.88 4.11
CA VAL A 7 -6.77 -25.48 2.83
C VAL A 7 -5.35 -26.02 3.02
N GLY A 8 -5.24 -27.31 3.36
CA GLY A 8 -3.97 -27.91 3.73
C GLY A 8 -3.35 -27.25 4.98
N TYR A 9 -2.11 -26.76 4.83
CA TYR A 9 -1.36 -26.03 5.86
C TYR A 9 -1.63 -24.52 5.89
N LEU A 10 -2.47 -24.00 4.99
CA LEU A 10 -2.91 -22.61 4.97
C LEU A 10 -4.33 -22.47 5.52
N THR A 11 -4.63 -21.37 6.18
CA THR A 11 -6.02 -20.98 6.46
C THR A 11 -6.72 -20.52 5.18
N TRP A 12 -8.05 -20.54 5.13
CA TRP A 12 -8.80 -19.99 3.98
C TRP A 12 -8.43 -18.54 3.64
N GLU A 13 -8.22 -17.71 4.66
CA GLU A 13 -7.82 -16.31 4.47
C GLU A 13 -6.41 -16.18 3.89
N GLU A 14 -5.46 -16.99 4.37
CA GLU A 14 -4.10 -17.04 3.82
C GLU A 14 -4.11 -17.52 2.37
N PHE A 15 -4.94 -18.52 2.06
CA PHE A 15 -5.05 -19.05 0.71
C PHE A 15 -5.67 -18.04 -0.27
N ASP A 16 -6.73 -17.33 0.13
CA ASP A 16 -7.33 -16.24 -0.67
C ASP A 16 -6.34 -15.09 -0.88
N ARG A 17 -5.58 -14.71 0.14
CA ARG A 17 -4.51 -13.70 0.01
C ARG A 17 -3.41 -14.16 -0.93
N PHE A 18 -3.02 -15.44 -0.86
CA PHE A 18 -2.03 -16.02 -1.75
C PHE A 18 -2.50 -16.02 -3.21
N GLN A 19 -3.74 -16.44 -3.48
CA GLN A 19 -4.33 -16.37 -4.82
C GLN A 19 -4.32 -14.93 -5.38
N LYS A 20 -4.72 -13.95 -4.55
CA LYS A 20 -4.67 -12.53 -4.91
C LYS A 20 -3.24 -12.06 -5.15
N ALA A 21 -2.28 -12.48 -4.34
CA ALA A 21 -0.87 -12.14 -4.51
C ALA A 21 -0.32 -12.69 -5.83
N VAL A 22 -0.66 -13.94 -6.20
CA VAL A 22 -0.27 -14.54 -7.49
C VAL A 22 -0.85 -13.71 -8.64
N HIS A 23 -2.14 -13.39 -8.61
CA HIS A 23 -2.77 -12.56 -9.63
C HIS A 23 -2.13 -11.16 -9.73
N ASN A 24 -1.89 -10.51 -8.59
CA ASN A 24 -1.32 -9.17 -8.54
C ASN A 24 0.14 -9.15 -9.00
N SER A 25 0.93 -10.18 -8.68
CA SER A 25 2.35 -10.31 -9.04
C SER A 25 2.59 -10.12 -10.54
N GLN A 26 1.68 -10.66 -11.38
CA GLN A 26 1.74 -10.55 -12.83
C GLN A 26 1.67 -9.11 -13.33
N LYS A 27 0.99 -8.23 -12.58
CA LYS A 27 0.84 -6.80 -12.89
C LYS A 27 1.95 -5.97 -12.24
N VAL A 28 2.32 -6.28 -10.99
CA VAL A 28 3.24 -5.43 -10.21
C VAL A 28 4.71 -5.65 -10.54
N VAL A 29 5.12 -6.85 -10.94
CA VAL A 29 6.54 -7.14 -11.27
C VAL A 29 7.02 -6.31 -12.47
N PRO A 30 6.28 -6.24 -13.60
CA PRO A 30 6.65 -5.33 -14.70
C PRO A 30 6.69 -3.87 -14.27
N TRP A 31 5.74 -3.44 -13.45
CA TRP A 31 5.70 -2.08 -12.91
C TRP A 31 6.94 -1.76 -12.08
N PHE A 32 7.32 -2.61 -11.12
CA PHE A 32 8.49 -2.40 -10.28
C PHE A 32 9.79 -2.29 -11.09
N ARG A 33 9.90 -3.05 -12.19
CA ARG A 33 11.04 -2.98 -13.10
C ARG A 33 11.17 -1.63 -13.80
N VAL A 34 10.06 -0.93 -14.03
CA VAL A 34 10.03 0.41 -14.64
C VAL A 34 10.11 1.51 -13.58
N ALA A 35 9.40 1.34 -12.46
CA ALA A 35 9.29 2.32 -11.38
C ALA A 35 10.65 2.75 -10.80
N GLY A 36 11.62 1.82 -10.76
CA GLY A 36 12.99 2.14 -10.33
C GLY A 36 13.75 3.14 -11.19
N TYR A 37 13.30 3.37 -12.43
CA TYR A 37 13.88 4.35 -13.36
C TYR A 37 13.05 5.64 -13.45
N ILE A 38 11.84 5.65 -12.88
CA ILE A 38 11.01 6.85 -12.82
C ILE A 38 11.60 7.75 -11.73
N LYS A 39 12.32 8.80 -12.13
CA LYS A 39 12.72 9.91 -11.25
C LYS A 39 11.49 10.73 -10.85
N GLY A 40 10.57 10.13 -10.08
CA GLY A 40 9.37 10.76 -9.57
C GLY A 40 9.69 11.52 -8.29
N GLY A 41 9.36 12.81 -8.22
CA GLY A 41 9.79 13.78 -7.21
C GLY A 41 9.18 13.63 -5.81
N VAL A 42 8.94 12.40 -5.35
CA VAL A 42 8.68 12.13 -3.93
C VAL A 42 10.02 11.76 -3.33
N GLU A 43 10.48 12.55 -2.37
CA GLU A 43 11.73 12.35 -1.65
C GLU A 43 11.74 10.93 -1.06
N GLU A 44 12.36 9.97 -1.77
CA GLU A 44 12.67 8.66 -1.23
C GLU A 44 13.44 8.92 0.06
N VAL A 45 12.88 8.46 1.19
CA VAL A 45 13.46 8.60 2.53
C VAL A 45 14.98 8.50 2.43
N ARG A 46 15.67 9.64 2.64
CA ARG A 46 17.13 9.73 2.47
C ARG A 46 17.79 8.59 3.23
N ALA A 47 18.39 7.66 2.48
CA ALA A 47 19.30 6.71 3.07
C ALA A 47 20.45 7.48 3.73
N PRO A 48 20.94 7.06 4.91
CA PRO A 48 22.13 7.64 5.51
C PRO A 48 23.26 7.69 4.48
N SER A 49 24.05 8.77 4.48
CA SER A 49 25.14 9.02 3.52
C SER A 49 26.23 7.93 3.47
N SER A 50 26.17 6.94 4.37
CA SER A 50 27.03 5.76 4.42
C SER A 50 26.58 4.61 3.51
N ASN A 51 25.37 4.66 2.94
CA ASN A 51 24.92 3.67 1.97
C ASN A 51 25.46 4.04 0.60
N HIS A 52 26.55 3.39 0.19
CA HIS A 52 26.92 3.38 -1.23
C HIS A 52 25.69 2.94 -2.03
N PRO A 53 25.26 3.71 -3.05
CA PRO A 53 24.16 3.28 -3.88
C PRO A 53 24.63 2.03 -4.62
N VAL A 54 24.17 0.87 -4.18
CA VAL A 54 24.06 -0.30 -5.05
C VAL A 54 23.27 0.23 -6.24
N GLY A 55 23.85 0.24 -7.45
CA GLY A 55 23.25 0.85 -8.64
C GLY A 55 21.95 0.20 -9.12
N ILE A 56 21.25 -0.51 -8.23
CA ILE A 56 20.03 -1.26 -8.44
C ILE A 56 18.92 -0.58 -7.64
N PRO A 57 17.83 -0.12 -8.28
CA PRO A 57 16.70 0.46 -7.57
C PRO A 57 16.07 -0.54 -6.58
N PRO A 58 15.59 -0.10 -5.40
CA PRO A 58 14.93 -0.95 -4.43
C PRO A 58 13.68 -1.69 -4.97
N THR A 59 12.96 -1.05 -5.90
CA THR A 59 11.84 -1.67 -6.63
C THR A 59 12.29 -2.86 -7.48
N TRP A 60 13.49 -2.78 -8.06
CA TRP A 60 14.08 -3.85 -8.85
C TRP A 60 14.43 -5.07 -7.99
N LEU A 61 14.96 -4.84 -6.79
CA LEU A 61 15.24 -5.90 -5.83
C LEU A 61 13.95 -6.63 -5.41
N ALA A 62 12.90 -5.87 -5.09
CA ALA A 62 11.60 -6.45 -4.78
C ALA A 62 11.03 -7.26 -5.96
N ALA A 63 11.18 -6.75 -7.20
CA ALA A 63 10.76 -7.47 -8.39
C ALA A 63 11.50 -8.79 -8.59
N GLU A 64 12.82 -8.81 -8.33
CA GLU A 64 13.63 -10.03 -8.45
C GLU A 64 13.30 -11.04 -7.36
N GLU A 65 13.06 -10.60 -6.13
CA GLU A 65 12.67 -11.49 -5.03
C GLU A 65 11.31 -12.14 -5.27
N ILE A 66 10.31 -11.35 -5.71
CA ILE A 66 9.00 -11.89 -6.13
C ILE A 66 9.18 -12.88 -7.29
N THR A 67 10.09 -12.60 -8.23
CA THR A 67 10.38 -13.50 -9.35
C THR A 67 11.04 -14.79 -8.90
N ARG A 68 11.98 -14.73 -7.94
CA ARG A 68 12.65 -15.89 -7.35
C ARG A 68 11.64 -16.80 -6.64
N LEU A 69 10.83 -16.25 -5.75
CA LEU A 69 9.77 -16.97 -5.05
C LEU A 69 8.72 -17.52 -6.02
N SER A 70 8.36 -16.77 -7.07
CA SER A 70 7.47 -17.27 -8.13
C SER A 70 8.05 -18.48 -8.87
N ARG A 71 9.37 -18.54 -9.08
CA ARG A 71 10.01 -19.72 -9.70
C ARG A 71 9.98 -20.92 -8.76
N GLU A 72 10.18 -20.71 -7.46
CA GLU A 72 10.10 -21.78 -6.46
C GLU A 72 8.70 -22.38 -6.38
N LEU A 73 7.66 -21.55 -6.44
CA LEU A 73 6.27 -21.99 -6.46
C LEU A 73 5.89 -22.82 -7.70
N ARG A 74 6.68 -22.83 -8.77
CA ARG A 74 6.43 -23.67 -9.96
C ARG A 74 6.75 -25.15 -9.75
N TYR A 75 7.36 -25.51 -8.62
CA TYR A 75 7.63 -26.91 -8.29
C TYR A 75 6.34 -27.72 -8.13
N TRP A 76 5.24 -27.06 -7.72
CA TRP A 76 3.92 -27.66 -7.58
C TRP A 76 3.05 -27.38 -8.81
N ALA A 77 2.14 -28.30 -9.13
CA ALA A 77 1.30 -28.19 -10.31
C ALA A 77 0.21 -27.11 -10.16
N ASN A 78 -0.42 -27.02 -8.99
CA ASN A 78 -1.51 -26.09 -8.71
C ASN A 78 -1.34 -25.40 -7.35
N LEU A 79 -2.08 -24.31 -7.13
CA LEU A 79 -2.03 -23.55 -5.87
C LEU A 79 -2.50 -24.37 -4.66
N GLU A 80 -3.44 -25.30 -4.87
CA GLU A 80 -3.92 -26.21 -3.82
C GLU A 80 -2.83 -27.20 -3.41
N ASP A 81 -2.03 -27.68 -4.36
CA ASP A 81 -0.89 -28.57 -4.08
C ASP A 81 0.18 -27.86 -3.25
N ILE A 82 0.39 -26.56 -3.51
CA ILE A 82 1.28 -25.70 -2.71
C ILE A 82 0.76 -25.59 -1.27
N ALA A 83 -0.55 -25.41 -1.11
CA ALA A 83 -1.17 -25.27 0.21
C ALA A 83 -1.15 -26.59 1.01
N ASN A 84 -1.19 -27.73 0.33
CA ASN A 84 -1.15 -29.06 0.93
C ASN A 84 0.26 -29.58 1.26
N ASP A 85 1.32 -28.83 0.90
CA ASP A 85 2.70 -29.13 1.23
C ASP A 85 3.25 -28.11 2.25
N ASP A 86 4.07 -28.56 3.20
CA ASP A 86 4.57 -27.69 4.28
C ASP A 86 5.56 -26.64 3.74
N ILE A 87 6.48 -27.08 2.87
CA ILE A 87 7.45 -26.18 2.21
C ILE A 87 6.71 -25.24 1.25
N GLY A 88 5.73 -25.77 0.51
CA GLY A 88 4.85 -24.99 -0.34
C GLY A 88 4.12 -23.88 0.42
N ALA A 89 3.51 -24.21 1.56
CA ALA A 89 2.78 -23.27 2.39
C ALA A 89 3.69 -22.18 2.98
N MET A 90 4.91 -22.53 3.43
CA MET A 90 5.91 -21.55 3.86
C MET A 90 6.28 -20.59 2.73
N THR A 91 6.58 -21.14 1.55
CA THR A 91 6.95 -20.35 0.36
C THR A 91 5.79 -19.45 -0.08
N ALA A 92 4.55 -19.93 0.00
CA ALA A 92 3.35 -19.15 -0.31
C ALA A 92 3.16 -17.96 0.65
N ARG A 93 3.42 -18.15 1.95
CA ARG A 93 3.39 -17.05 2.94
C ARG A 93 4.46 -16.01 2.64
N ASP A 94 5.68 -16.43 2.35
CA ASP A 94 6.78 -15.53 2.01
C ASP A 94 6.50 -14.73 0.73
N PHE A 95 6.04 -15.42 -0.31
CA PHE A 95 5.61 -14.79 -1.56
C PHE A 95 4.50 -13.77 -1.34
N THR A 96 3.45 -14.14 -0.59
CA THR A 96 2.32 -13.26 -0.30
C THR A 96 2.79 -12.01 0.44
N ARG A 97 3.61 -12.18 1.48
CA ARG A 97 4.19 -11.09 2.27
C ARG A 97 5.02 -10.14 1.41
N GLU A 98 5.86 -10.67 0.53
CA GLU A 98 6.72 -9.84 -0.32
C GLU A 98 5.89 -9.02 -1.32
N VAL A 99 4.92 -9.65 -1.99
CA VAL A 99 4.02 -8.96 -2.93
C VAL A 99 3.24 -7.85 -2.21
N GLU A 100 2.64 -8.13 -1.05
CA GLU A 100 1.89 -7.13 -0.30
C GLU A 100 2.76 -5.98 0.19
N THR A 101 3.97 -6.29 0.68
CA THR A 101 4.93 -5.27 1.15
C THR A 101 5.38 -4.37 0.01
N ALA A 102 5.72 -4.96 -1.13
CA ALA A 102 6.13 -4.21 -2.31
C ALA A 102 4.98 -3.35 -2.85
N MET A 103 3.75 -3.87 -2.89
CA MET A 103 2.56 -3.12 -3.31
C MET A 103 2.18 -1.99 -2.36
N ALA A 104 2.42 -2.16 -1.05
CA ALA A 104 2.18 -1.12 -0.06
C ALA A 104 3.21 0.02 -0.19
N ARG A 105 4.46 -0.33 -0.53
CA ARG A 105 5.56 0.62 -0.65
C ARG A 105 5.57 1.37 -1.99
N TRP A 106 5.23 0.69 -3.08
CA TRP A 106 5.26 1.23 -4.44
C TRP A 106 3.95 0.91 -5.21
N PRO A 107 2.82 1.52 -4.85
CA PRO A 107 1.55 1.25 -5.50
C PRO A 107 1.54 1.64 -7.00
N ILE A 108 0.88 0.84 -7.85
CA ILE A 108 0.71 1.11 -9.31
C ILE A 108 -0.25 2.29 -9.53
N GLU A 109 -1.35 2.30 -8.79
CA GLU A 109 -2.36 3.37 -8.78
C GLU A 109 -2.44 3.89 -7.35
N ASP A 110 -2.65 5.20 -7.18
CA ASP A 110 -2.77 5.81 -5.86
C ASP A 110 -4.04 5.26 -5.17
N LYS A 111 -3.88 4.15 -4.43
CA LYS A 111 -4.97 3.52 -3.70
C LYS A 111 -5.52 4.52 -2.69
N PRO A 112 -6.83 4.50 -2.39
CA PRO A 112 -7.42 5.34 -1.35
C PRO A 112 -6.74 5.04 -0.01
N ARG A 113 -5.75 5.88 0.35
CA ARG A 113 -5.14 5.91 1.67
C ARG A 113 -6.17 6.52 2.62
N LYS A 114 -6.28 5.98 3.84
CA LYS A 114 -6.92 6.74 4.92
C LYS A 114 -6.21 8.08 4.95
N VAL A 115 -6.94 9.15 4.70
CA VAL A 115 -6.42 10.50 4.87
C VAL A 115 -6.25 10.70 6.37
N ARG A 116 -5.12 10.21 6.90
CA ARG A 116 -4.64 10.69 8.19
C ARG A 116 -4.62 12.22 8.04
N HIS A 117 -5.19 12.92 9.01
CA HIS A 117 -5.21 14.39 9.15
C HIS A 117 -6.47 15.15 8.71
N VAL A 118 -7.51 14.55 8.10
CA VAL A 118 -8.79 15.29 7.94
C VAL A 118 -9.72 14.99 9.11
N ARG A 119 -9.85 15.97 10.01
CA ARG A 119 -10.81 15.92 11.12
C ARG A 119 -12.22 16.22 10.62
N CYS A 120 -13.17 15.44 11.11
CA CYS A 120 -14.58 15.74 10.90
C CYS A 120 -14.93 17.09 11.53
N GLN A 121 -15.52 18.00 10.75
CA GLN A 121 -15.96 19.32 11.25
C GLN A 121 -17.14 19.24 12.23
N GLY A 122 -17.76 18.07 12.38
CA GLY A 122 -18.85 17.84 13.34
C GLY A 122 -18.39 17.34 14.71
N CYS A 123 -17.54 16.30 14.73
CA CYS A 123 -17.13 15.62 15.97
C CYS A 123 -15.62 15.66 16.23
N ALA A 124 -14.84 16.34 15.39
CA ALA A 124 -13.37 16.38 15.41
C ALA A 124 -12.66 15.02 15.26
N GLY A 125 -13.39 13.91 15.06
CA GLY A 125 -12.82 12.58 14.83
C GLY A 125 -12.00 12.49 13.54
N GLU A 126 -10.95 11.69 13.56
CA GLU A 126 -9.98 11.52 12.45
C GLU A 126 -10.39 10.42 11.45
N THR A 127 -11.66 10.03 11.48
CA THR A 127 -12.16 8.83 10.80
C THR A 127 -13.20 9.17 9.73
N ILE A 128 -12.80 9.94 8.71
CA ILE A 128 -13.63 10.16 7.53
C ILE A 128 -13.42 9.03 6.51
N ARG A 129 -14.52 8.42 6.05
CA ARG A 129 -14.53 7.37 5.03
C ARG A 129 -15.04 7.93 3.70
N TYR A 130 -14.18 7.86 2.69
CA TYR A 130 -14.53 8.13 1.30
C TYR A 130 -14.99 6.84 0.63
N THR A 131 -16.25 6.79 0.18
CA THR A 131 -16.83 5.62 -0.54
C THR A 131 -17.09 6.03 -1.99
N PRO A 132 -16.37 5.45 -2.97
CA PRO A 132 -16.60 5.75 -4.37
C PRO A 132 -17.96 5.19 -4.81
N PRO A 133 -18.56 5.74 -5.88
CA PRO A 133 -19.81 5.24 -6.41
C PRO A 133 -19.61 3.87 -7.06
N VAL A 134 -20.54 2.96 -6.81
CA VAL A 134 -20.49 1.57 -7.33
C VAL A 134 -21.01 1.50 -8.77
N GLY A 135 -21.52 2.61 -9.33
CA GLY A 135 -21.96 2.71 -10.71
C GLY A 135 -22.04 4.15 -11.21
N ILE A 136 -22.16 4.32 -12.53
CA ILE A 136 -22.11 5.62 -13.26
C ILE A 136 -23.15 6.64 -12.74
N TRP A 137 -24.24 6.16 -12.14
CA TRP A 137 -25.36 6.99 -11.67
C TRP A 137 -25.41 7.18 -10.16
N GLN A 138 -24.44 6.64 -9.40
CA GLN A 138 -24.42 6.82 -7.96
C GLN A 138 -23.51 7.99 -7.58
N PRO A 139 -23.91 8.84 -6.62
CA PRO A 139 -23.07 9.92 -6.12
C PRO A 139 -21.98 9.36 -5.20
N VAL A 140 -20.83 10.04 -5.16
CA VAL A 140 -19.76 9.80 -4.18
C VAL A 140 -20.33 9.98 -2.77
N LYS A 141 -20.04 9.03 -1.86
CA LYS A 141 -20.47 9.12 -0.47
C LYS A 141 -19.27 9.32 0.45
N ILE A 142 -19.16 10.51 1.02
CA ILE A 142 -18.12 10.86 1.99
C ILE A 142 -18.80 11.03 3.34
N ALA A 143 -18.43 10.21 4.32
CA ALA A 143 -19.06 10.28 5.64
C ALA A 143 -18.06 10.02 6.79
N CYS A 144 -18.25 10.72 7.91
CA CYS A 144 -17.54 10.40 9.15
C CYS A 144 -18.06 9.08 9.74
N THR A 145 -17.17 8.20 10.18
CA THR A 145 -17.57 6.91 10.77
C THR A 145 -18.07 7.03 12.21
N GLU A 146 -17.80 8.15 12.89
CA GLU A 146 -18.21 8.36 14.29
C GLU A 146 -19.55 9.09 14.39
N CYS A 147 -19.70 10.23 13.72
CA CYS A 147 -20.92 11.05 13.81
C CYS A 147 -21.84 10.95 12.58
N ALA A 148 -21.52 10.07 11.63
CA ALA A 148 -22.27 9.87 10.38
C ALA A 148 -22.46 11.13 9.51
N ARG A 149 -21.78 12.24 9.81
CA ARG A 149 -21.87 13.47 9.01
C ARG A 149 -21.37 13.21 7.60
N THR A 150 -22.19 13.60 6.62
CA THR A 150 -21.88 13.51 5.20
C THR A 150 -21.23 14.79 4.69
N TYR A 151 -20.32 14.65 3.73
CA TYR A 151 -19.67 15.75 3.01
C TYR A 151 -19.98 15.62 1.52
N THR A 152 -20.13 16.76 0.85
CA THR A 152 -20.07 16.79 -0.61
C THR A 152 -18.62 16.71 -1.09
N GLU A 153 -18.42 16.38 -2.36
CA GLU A 153 -17.07 16.27 -2.95
C GLU A 153 -16.32 17.61 -2.92
N ASP A 154 -17.01 18.72 -3.20
CA ASP A 154 -16.45 20.07 -3.17
C ASP A 154 -16.05 20.50 -1.74
N GLU A 155 -16.90 20.20 -0.75
CA GLU A 155 -16.59 20.46 0.66
C GLU A 155 -15.37 19.66 1.12
N PHE A 156 -15.30 18.38 0.75
CA PHE A 156 -14.18 17.53 1.12
C PHE A 156 -12.88 17.98 0.44
N LYS A 157 -12.95 18.37 -0.84
CA LYS A 157 -11.80 18.90 -1.58
C LYS A 157 -11.25 20.17 -0.92
N THR A 158 -12.13 21.09 -0.55
CA THR A 158 -11.75 22.33 0.15
C THR A 158 -11.06 22.03 1.50
N LEU A 159 -11.58 21.06 2.26
CA LEU A 159 -10.98 20.64 3.53
C LEU A 159 -9.57 20.05 3.34
N VAL A 160 -9.39 19.23 2.32
CA VAL A 160 -8.08 18.65 1.98
C VAL A 160 -7.08 19.74 1.56
N GLU A 161 -7.52 20.71 0.75
CA GLU A 161 -6.69 21.84 0.32
C GLU A 161 -6.22 22.69 1.50
N LEU A 162 -7.11 22.97 2.46
CA LEU A 162 -6.79 23.73 3.67
C LEU A 162 -5.76 22.99 4.55
N VAL A 163 -5.95 21.68 4.78
CA VAL A 163 -5.02 20.87 5.56
C VAL A 163 -3.64 20.80 4.88
N ASN A 164 -3.60 20.62 3.56
CA ASN A 164 -2.34 20.61 2.82
C ASN A 164 -1.63 21.96 2.88
N ALA A 165 -2.38 23.07 2.83
CA ALA A 165 -1.81 24.41 2.99
C ALA A 165 -1.21 24.63 4.39
N GLU A 166 -1.85 24.10 5.43
CA GLU A 166 -1.37 24.19 6.81
C GLU A 166 -0.13 23.32 7.06
N ILE A 167 -0.12 22.09 6.53
CA ILE A 167 1.06 21.22 6.56
C ILE A 167 2.24 21.92 5.88
N LYS A 168 2.04 22.47 4.68
CA LYS A 168 3.08 23.18 3.94
C LYS A 168 3.63 24.39 4.71
N ARG A 169 2.76 25.19 5.34
CA ARG A 169 3.18 26.31 6.20
C ARG A 169 3.99 25.84 7.41
N THR A 170 3.59 24.75 8.03
CA THR A 170 4.26 24.16 9.20
C THR A 170 5.64 23.62 8.81
N GLU A 171 5.74 22.92 7.68
CA GLU A 171 7.00 22.45 7.11
C GLU A 171 7.95 23.61 6.76
N GLU A 172 7.44 24.69 6.16
CA GLU A 172 8.21 25.91 5.88
C GLU A 172 8.71 26.59 7.17
N ALA A 173 7.88 26.62 8.23
CA ALA A 173 8.25 27.18 9.53
C ALA A 173 9.31 26.34 10.26
N ILE A 174 9.20 25.01 10.22
CA ILE A 174 10.20 24.07 10.77
C ILE A 174 11.51 24.15 9.97
N GLY A 175 11.42 24.28 8.64
CA GLY A 175 12.57 24.47 7.76
C GLY A 175 13.31 25.79 8.01
N ARG A 176 12.60 26.88 8.33
CA ARG A 176 13.21 28.18 8.70
C ARG A 176 13.86 28.16 10.09
N THR A 177 13.22 27.54 11.08
CA THR A 177 13.80 27.44 12.45
C THR A 177 15.09 26.62 12.47
N ARG A 178 15.20 25.55 11.67
CA ARG A 178 16.48 24.81 11.51
C ARG A 178 17.61 25.63 10.91
N ARG A 179 17.33 26.65 10.08
CA ARG A 179 18.38 27.53 9.50
C ARG A 179 18.85 28.63 10.45
N LEU A 180 18.06 28.97 11.47
CA LEU A 180 18.38 30.02 12.44
C LEU A 180 19.15 29.50 13.68
N GLY A 181 19.23 28.17 13.86
CA GLY A 181 19.99 27.53 14.96
C GLY A 181 21.44 27.13 14.61
N ALA A 182 21.96 27.59 13.48
CA ALA A 182 23.34 27.33 13.02
C ALA A 182 24.13 28.65 12.90
N ALA A 183 24.11 29.45 13.96
CA ALA A 183 24.96 30.62 14.15
C ALA A 183 25.65 30.52 15.51
#